data_AF-A0A7T4B4Z0-F1
#
_entry.id   AF-A0A7T4B4Z0-F1
#
_cell.length_a   1.000
_cell.length_b   1.000
_cell.length_c   1.000
_cell.angle_alpha   90.00
_cell.angle_beta   90.00
_cell.angle_gamma   90.00
#
_symmetry.space_group_name_H-M   'P 1'
#
loop_
_entity.id
_entity.type
_entity.pdbx_description
1 polymer ?
#
loop_
_entity_poly.entity_id
_entity_poly.type
_entity_poly.pdbx_seq_one_letter_code
_entity_poly.pdbx_strand_id
1 'polypeptide(L)'
;MISLSPVQSLLACCLVLAIGRVLTTRIGVLARYSIPDPIVGGLLFAIGAYALSTWGGHAVSLETSIKPTLLLLFFGCIGLTANLKLLAKGGPRLIAFLLALIPFLVLQNAVGLGMAWLLDMHPLMGLLGGTITLVGGHGTGAAYATRFADVNNIQDVMALAMTAATIGLVLGGVVGGPVAEWLMRRHKLAGSLDRQSAASHEAPDLTGTQPPSTAASFITSMTAAFVCLVAGGYLATLVEDAPVSLPNFLWCLATGVLIRNGGEHLGLKLDDRATEIIGTITLSLFLAMTMMTLDLTSVARLAGPLALILAVQTLFCALYSAWVVFRLLKSDYEAAIMSAAFCGFSLGATATAIANMQALTRRHGPAPQAFIVVPVTGAFLVDILNVIVLTSLISLPFVGGM
;
A
#
# COMPACT_ATOMS: atom_id res chain seq x y z
N MET A 1 -14.32 -30.03 -14.59
CA MET A 1 -13.63 -29.06 -13.71
C MET A 1 -12.20 -29.55 -13.50
N ILE A 2 -11.21 -28.69 -13.71
CA ILE A 2 -9.80 -28.99 -13.48
C ILE A 2 -9.45 -28.45 -12.10
N SER A 3 -9.35 -29.34 -11.11
CA SER A 3 -9.01 -28.95 -9.74
C SER A 3 -7.51 -29.13 -9.52
N LEU A 4 -6.85 -28.05 -9.11
CA LEU A 4 -5.43 -28.04 -8.79
C LEU A 4 -5.21 -28.28 -7.30
N SER A 5 -4.29 -29.16 -6.96
CA SER A 5 -3.88 -29.40 -5.58
C SER A 5 -3.19 -28.15 -4.97
N PRO A 6 -2.97 -28.08 -3.65
CA PRO A 6 -2.28 -26.94 -3.02
C PRO A 6 -0.91 -26.65 -3.66
N VAL A 7 -0.11 -27.68 -3.89
CA VAL A 7 1.23 -27.54 -4.50
C VAL A 7 1.12 -27.09 -5.96
N GLN A 8 0.16 -27.62 -6.72
CA GLN A 8 -0.07 -27.20 -8.10
C GLN A 8 -0.57 -25.75 -8.19
N SER A 9 -1.42 -25.33 -7.26
CA SER A 9 -1.96 -23.96 -7.18
C SER A 9 -0.84 -22.96 -6.83
N LEU A 10 0.04 -23.32 -5.88
CA LEU A 10 1.22 -22.53 -5.56
C LEU A 10 2.21 -22.46 -6.73
N LEU A 11 2.46 -23.57 -7.42
CA LEU A 11 3.29 -23.57 -8.62
C LEU A 11 2.71 -22.65 -9.69
N ALA A 12 1.40 -22.75 -9.96
CA ALA A 12 0.71 -21.86 -10.89
C ALA A 12 0.87 -20.39 -10.48
N CYS A 13 0.71 -20.07 -9.20
CA CYS A 13 0.93 -18.74 -8.65
C CYS A 13 2.37 -18.23 -8.90
N CYS A 14 3.39 -19.06 -8.65
CA CYS A 14 4.79 -18.70 -8.90
C CYS A 14 5.08 -18.46 -10.39
N LEU A 15 4.53 -19.30 -11.28
CA LEU A 15 4.65 -19.10 -12.72
C LEU A 15 3.99 -17.81 -13.18
N VAL A 16 2.78 -17.55 -12.67
CA VAL A 16 2.02 -16.33 -12.93
C VAL A 16 2.79 -15.08 -12.48
N LEU A 17 3.41 -15.11 -11.29
CA LEU A 17 4.28 -14.04 -10.81
C LEU A 17 5.49 -13.82 -11.71
N ALA A 18 6.15 -14.90 -12.14
CA ALA A 18 7.30 -14.81 -13.05
C ALA A 18 6.90 -14.20 -14.41
N ILE A 19 5.76 -14.62 -14.97
CA ILE A 19 5.19 -14.06 -16.20
C ILE A 19 4.87 -12.58 -15.99
N GLY A 20 4.20 -12.24 -14.89
CA GLY A 20 3.89 -10.86 -14.52
C GLY A 20 5.13 -9.98 -14.51
N ARG A 21 6.20 -10.44 -13.86
CA ARG A 21 7.49 -9.74 -13.82
C ARG A 21 8.13 -9.54 -15.19
N VAL A 22 8.07 -10.55 -16.06
CA VAL A 22 8.57 -10.41 -17.44
C VAL A 22 7.77 -9.36 -18.20
N LEU A 23 6.44 -9.33 -18.04
CA LEU A 23 5.58 -8.36 -18.72
C LEU A 23 5.79 -6.94 -18.18
N THR A 24 5.83 -6.76 -16.86
CA THR A 24 6.01 -5.44 -16.23
C THR A 24 7.36 -4.83 -16.57
N THR A 25 8.41 -5.63 -16.75
CA THR A 25 9.74 -5.15 -17.13
C THR A 25 9.90 -4.90 -18.64
N ARG A 26 9.17 -5.64 -19.49
CA ARG A 26 9.26 -5.50 -20.95
C ARG A 26 8.31 -4.45 -21.52
N ILE A 27 7.13 -4.28 -20.92
CA ILE A 27 6.11 -3.35 -21.41
C ILE A 27 6.32 -1.99 -20.73
N GLY A 28 6.79 -1.01 -21.51
CA GLY A 28 7.17 0.31 -20.97
C GLY A 28 6.08 1.04 -20.19
N VAL A 29 4.80 0.86 -20.55
CA VAL A 29 3.67 1.46 -19.81
C VAL A 29 3.53 0.84 -18.41
N LEU A 30 3.66 -0.48 -18.29
CA LEU A 30 3.55 -1.19 -17.00
C LEU A 30 4.73 -0.84 -16.10
N ALA A 31 5.94 -0.80 -16.65
CA ALA A 31 7.16 -0.38 -15.95
C ALA A 31 7.03 1.06 -15.45
N ARG A 32 6.58 1.98 -16.31
CA ARG A 32 6.49 3.41 -16.01
C ARG A 32 5.55 3.70 -14.84
N TYR A 33 4.44 2.98 -14.74
CA TYR A 33 3.47 3.15 -13.67
C TYR A 33 3.68 2.20 -12.49
N SER A 34 4.76 1.40 -12.48
CA SER A 34 5.09 0.47 -11.39
C SER A 34 3.94 -0.49 -11.04
N ILE A 35 3.18 -0.94 -12.04
CA ILE A 35 2.06 -1.86 -11.82
C ILE A 35 2.60 -3.15 -11.18
N PRO A 36 2.02 -3.64 -10.07
CA PRO A 36 2.54 -4.82 -9.39
C PRO A 36 2.52 -6.08 -10.26
N ASP A 37 3.64 -6.82 -10.29
CA ASP A 37 3.79 -8.11 -10.98
C ASP A 37 2.66 -9.11 -10.68
N PRO A 38 2.21 -9.28 -9.41
CA PRO A 38 1.11 -10.20 -9.07
C PRO A 38 -0.21 -9.88 -9.77
N ILE A 39 -0.45 -8.60 -10.05
CA ILE A 39 -1.71 -8.12 -10.63
C ILE A 39 -1.74 -8.36 -12.12
N VAL A 40 -0.65 -8.01 -12.82
CA VAL A 40 -0.52 -8.25 -14.26
C VAL A 40 -0.57 -9.73 -14.56
N GLY A 41 0.22 -10.53 -13.83
CA GLY A 41 0.23 -11.97 -13.99
C GLY A 41 -1.13 -12.59 -13.65
N GLY A 42 -1.68 -12.27 -12.47
CA GLY A 42 -2.91 -12.89 -12.00
C GLY A 42 -4.12 -12.55 -12.87
N LEU A 43 -4.21 -11.32 -13.36
CA LEU A 43 -5.26 -10.91 -14.29
C LEU A 43 -5.14 -11.63 -15.64
N LEU A 44 -3.92 -11.81 -16.17
CA LEU A 44 -3.69 -12.59 -17.38
C LEU A 44 -4.17 -14.04 -17.20
N PHE A 45 -3.86 -14.64 -16.05
CA PHE A 45 -4.36 -15.97 -15.71
C PHE A 45 -5.88 -16.01 -15.62
N ALA A 46 -6.50 -15.05 -14.92
CA ALA A 46 -7.95 -15.00 -14.75
C ALA A 46 -8.68 -14.85 -16.10
N ILE A 47 -8.17 -14.01 -17.00
CA ILE A 47 -8.70 -13.88 -18.37
C ILE A 47 -8.56 -15.19 -19.13
N GLY A 48 -7.41 -15.86 -19.05
CA GLY A 48 -7.19 -17.16 -19.69
C GLY A 48 -8.10 -18.27 -19.14
N ALA A 49 -8.25 -18.34 -17.82
CA ALA A 49 -9.14 -19.28 -17.15
C ALA A 49 -10.62 -19.01 -17.49
N TYR A 50 -11.02 -17.74 -17.55
CA TYR A 50 -12.36 -17.33 -17.99
C TYR A 50 -12.62 -17.77 -19.44
N ALA A 51 -11.69 -17.48 -20.37
CA ALA A 51 -11.80 -17.91 -21.76
C ALA A 51 -11.88 -19.44 -21.92
N LEU A 52 -11.07 -20.18 -21.16
CA LEU A 52 -11.10 -21.65 -21.14
C LEU A 52 -12.43 -22.18 -20.60
N SER A 53 -13.01 -21.52 -19.59
CA SER A 53 -14.32 -21.88 -19.06
C SER A 53 -15.43 -21.59 -20.07
N THR A 54 -15.42 -20.42 -20.71
CA THR A 54 -16.48 -20.02 -21.65
C THR A 54 -16.44 -20.76 -22.99
N TRP A 55 -15.25 -21.03 -23.52
CA TRP A 55 -15.09 -21.65 -24.84
C TRP A 55 -14.77 -23.14 -24.77
N GLY A 56 -14.00 -23.54 -23.76
CA GLY A 56 -13.61 -24.94 -23.56
C GLY A 56 -14.57 -25.72 -22.69
N GLY A 57 -15.47 -25.09 -21.92
CA GLY A 57 -16.36 -25.75 -20.98
C GLY A 57 -15.66 -26.32 -19.73
N HIS A 58 -14.39 -26.00 -19.52
CA HIS A 58 -13.59 -26.49 -18.39
C HIS A 58 -13.35 -25.36 -17.39
N ALA A 59 -14.01 -25.40 -16.24
CA ALA A 59 -13.70 -24.49 -15.13
C ALA A 59 -12.43 -24.94 -14.39
N VAL A 60 -11.52 -24.00 -14.11
CA VAL A 60 -10.31 -24.23 -13.31
C VAL A 60 -10.61 -23.86 -11.85
N SER A 61 -10.36 -24.80 -10.93
CA SER A 61 -10.50 -24.58 -9.50
C SER A 61 -9.12 -24.60 -8.86
N LEU A 62 -8.75 -23.47 -8.23
CA LEU A 62 -7.50 -23.32 -7.49
C LEU A 62 -7.76 -23.57 -6.01
N GLU A 63 -6.81 -24.20 -5.35
CA GLU A 63 -6.81 -24.25 -3.89
C GLU A 63 -6.04 -23.05 -3.32
N THR A 64 -6.71 -22.29 -2.46
CA THR A 64 -6.28 -20.97 -1.99
C THR A 64 -6.35 -20.77 -0.47
N SER A 65 -6.52 -21.85 0.28
CA SER A 65 -6.55 -21.86 1.76
C SER A 65 -5.34 -21.20 2.44
N ILE A 66 -4.21 -21.07 1.75
CA ILE A 66 -3.00 -20.39 2.28
C ILE A 66 -3.08 -18.85 2.23
N LYS A 67 -4.03 -18.26 1.49
CA LYS A 67 -4.14 -16.80 1.30
C LYS A 67 -4.18 -16.02 2.62
N PRO A 68 -5.03 -16.35 3.61
CA PRO A 68 -5.09 -15.60 4.86
C PRO A 68 -3.75 -15.60 5.59
N THR A 69 -3.07 -16.76 5.64
CA THR A 69 -1.75 -16.90 6.26
C THR A 69 -0.71 -15.97 5.63
N LEU A 70 -0.66 -15.90 4.30
CA LEU A 70 0.27 -15.02 3.59
C LEU A 70 -0.01 -13.54 3.86
N LEU A 71 -1.28 -13.15 3.90
CA LEU A 71 -1.67 -11.78 4.21
C LEU A 71 -1.28 -11.39 5.64
N LEU A 72 -1.51 -12.26 6.62
CA LEU A 72 -1.17 -12.01 8.01
C LEU A 72 0.36 -11.98 8.24
N LEU A 73 1.12 -12.84 7.56
CA LEU A 73 2.59 -12.78 7.58
C LEU A 73 3.11 -11.45 7.05
N PHE A 74 2.52 -10.94 5.96
CA PHE A 74 2.86 -9.61 5.43
C PHE A 74 2.66 -8.50 6.47
N PHE A 75 1.53 -8.47 7.17
CA PHE A 75 1.30 -7.47 8.23
C PHE A 75 2.22 -7.66 9.44
N GLY A 76 2.55 -8.90 9.80
CA GLY A 76 3.58 -9.19 10.79
C GLY A 76 4.93 -8.59 10.39
N CYS A 77 5.33 -8.74 9.12
CA CYS A 77 6.55 -8.13 8.59
C CYS A 77 6.51 -6.59 8.62
N ILE A 78 5.39 -5.93 8.30
CA ILE A 78 5.24 -4.47 8.48
C ILE A 78 5.49 -4.08 9.94
N GLY A 79 4.91 -4.81 10.88
CA GLY A 79 5.14 -4.57 12.31
C GLY A 79 6.62 -4.75 12.69
N LEU A 80 7.27 -5.80 12.17
CA LEU A 80 8.66 -6.11 12.47
C LEU A 80 9.66 -5.11 11.87
N THR A 81 9.28 -4.32 10.86
CA THR A 81 10.10 -3.22 10.33
C THR A 81 9.84 -1.89 11.04
N ALA A 82 8.82 -1.81 11.91
CA ALA A 82 8.42 -0.59 12.60
C ALA A 82 9.40 -0.15 13.70
N ASN A 83 10.49 0.51 13.31
CA ASN A 83 11.50 1.01 14.24
C ASN A 83 11.16 2.42 14.74
N LEU A 84 10.63 2.52 15.97
CA LEU A 84 10.23 3.81 16.55
C LEU A 84 11.43 4.74 16.82
N LYS A 85 12.66 4.22 16.91
CA LYS A 85 13.87 5.05 17.04
C LYS A 85 14.20 5.79 15.74
N LEU A 86 13.86 5.22 14.57
CA LEU A 86 14.00 5.90 13.28
C LEU A 86 13.04 7.08 13.19
N LEU A 87 11.86 6.99 13.82
CA LEU A 87 10.89 8.08 13.84
C LEU A 87 11.46 9.35 14.50
N ALA A 88 12.20 9.17 15.59
CA ALA A 88 12.84 10.28 16.31
C ALA A 88 13.88 11.04 15.45
N LYS A 89 14.39 10.44 14.36
CA LYS A 89 15.40 11.05 13.49
C LYS A 89 14.83 11.94 12.38
N GLY A 90 13.53 11.89 12.10
CA GLY A 90 12.96 12.62 10.95
C GLY A 90 12.82 14.14 11.14
N GLY A 91 13.09 14.65 12.34
CA GLY A 91 13.17 16.10 12.60
C GLY A 91 11.85 16.86 12.39
N PRO A 92 11.90 18.20 12.32
CA PRO A 92 10.70 19.04 12.29
C PRO A 92 9.89 18.89 10.99
N ARG A 93 10.53 18.56 9.86
CA ARG A 93 9.81 18.34 8.59
C ARG A 93 8.99 17.06 8.57
N LEU A 94 9.48 15.99 9.20
CA LEU A 94 8.68 14.78 9.40
C LEU A 94 7.43 15.10 10.23
N ILE A 95 7.57 15.80 11.35
CA ILE A 95 6.43 16.17 12.19
C ILE A 95 5.41 16.98 11.39
N ALA A 96 5.87 17.98 10.63
CA ALA A 96 4.99 18.76 9.76
C ALA A 96 4.29 17.90 8.68
N PHE A 97 5.00 16.92 8.11
CA PHE A 97 4.43 15.99 7.14
C PHE A 97 3.36 15.08 7.79
N LEU A 98 3.60 14.58 8.99
CA LEU A 98 2.63 13.77 9.75
C LEU A 98 1.40 14.58 10.16
N LEU A 99 1.60 15.84 10.58
CA LEU A 99 0.51 16.78 10.88
C LEU A 99 -0.34 17.10 9.64
N ALA A 100 0.24 17.05 8.43
CA ALA A 100 -0.51 17.16 7.19
C ALA A 100 -1.22 15.84 6.82
N LEU A 101 -0.59 14.70 7.11
CA LEU A 101 -1.10 13.36 6.78
C LEU A 101 -2.31 12.97 7.63
N ILE A 102 -2.28 13.15 8.96
CA ILE A 102 -3.37 12.67 9.85
C ILE A 102 -4.74 13.27 9.46
N PRO A 103 -4.90 14.60 9.29
CA PRO A 103 -6.17 15.18 8.85
C PRO A 103 -6.55 14.72 7.44
N PHE A 104 -5.56 14.53 6.55
CA PHE A 104 -5.82 14.01 5.21
C PHE A 104 -6.46 12.63 5.24
N LEU A 105 -5.98 11.71 6.10
CA LEU A 105 -6.57 10.37 6.24
C LEU A 105 -8.05 10.44 6.64
N VAL A 106 -8.40 11.32 7.58
CA VAL A 106 -9.79 11.52 8.00
C VAL A 106 -10.62 12.10 6.86
N LEU A 107 -10.13 13.15 6.20
CA LEU A 107 -10.85 13.83 5.12
C LEU A 107 -11.00 12.95 3.87
N GLN A 108 -9.99 12.17 3.48
CA GLN A 108 -10.04 11.27 2.33
C GLN A 108 -11.08 10.17 2.55
N ASN A 109 -11.20 9.65 3.78
CA ASN A 109 -12.27 8.73 4.13
C ASN A 109 -13.64 9.41 4.15
N ALA A 110 -13.75 10.64 4.66
CA ALA A 110 -15.00 11.40 4.61
C ALA A 110 -15.46 11.65 3.17
N VAL A 111 -14.55 11.99 2.26
CA VAL A 111 -14.82 12.10 0.82
C VAL A 111 -15.28 10.77 0.25
N GLY A 112 -14.62 9.66 0.60
CA GLY A 112 -15.00 8.32 0.16
C GLY A 112 -16.41 7.93 0.62
N LEU A 113 -16.72 8.14 1.90
CA LEU A 113 -18.05 7.92 2.48
C LEU A 113 -19.11 8.78 1.81
N GLY A 114 -18.84 10.07 1.61
CA GLY A 114 -19.74 10.99 0.93
C GLY A 114 -20.03 10.57 -0.50
N MET A 115 -19.02 10.11 -1.25
CA MET A 115 -19.20 9.60 -2.60
C MET A 115 -20.00 8.28 -2.62
N ALA A 116 -19.80 7.39 -1.65
CA ALA A 116 -20.60 6.17 -1.54
C ALA A 116 -22.09 6.51 -1.33
N TRP A 117 -22.40 7.47 -0.45
CA TRP A 117 -23.78 7.93 -0.24
C TRP A 117 -24.38 8.56 -1.50
N LEU A 118 -23.62 9.40 -2.22
CA LEU A 118 -24.08 10.02 -3.46
C LEU A 118 -24.36 9.01 -4.58
N LEU A 119 -23.67 7.88 -4.57
CA LEU A 119 -23.79 6.82 -5.57
C LEU A 119 -24.68 5.66 -5.12
N ASP A 120 -25.38 5.81 -3.99
CA ASP A 120 -26.25 4.79 -3.40
C ASP A 120 -25.50 3.45 -3.14
N MET A 121 -24.24 3.57 -2.72
CA MET A 121 -23.37 2.44 -2.38
C MET A 121 -23.24 2.29 -0.87
N HIS A 122 -22.97 1.06 -0.43
CA HIS A 122 -22.66 0.80 0.98
C HIS A 122 -21.47 1.65 1.45
N PRO A 123 -21.52 2.31 2.63
CA PRO A 123 -20.47 3.25 3.08
C PRO A 123 -19.05 2.65 3.10
N LEU A 124 -18.93 1.38 3.49
CA LEU A 124 -17.66 0.64 3.48
C LEU A 124 -17.00 0.57 2.08
N MET A 125 -17.78 0.60 1.00
CA MET A 125 -17.24 0.66 -0.37
C MET A 125 -16.56 2.01 -0.64
N GLY A 126 -17.08 3.08 -0.05
CA GLY A 126 -16.46 4.42 -0.08
C GLY A 126 -15.13 4.46 0.66
N LEU A 127 -15.03 3.76 1.80
CA LEU A 127 -13.77 3.61 2.52
C LEU A 127 -12.76 2.77 1.75
N LEU A 128 -13.22 1.71 1.06
CA LEU A 128 -12.38 0.94 0.14
C LEU A 128 -11.84 1.83 -0.98
N GLY A 129 -12.66 2.69 -1.58
CA GLY A 129 -12.20 3.72 -2.52
C GLY A 129 -11.48 4.91 -1.87
N GLY A 130 -11.20 4.85 -0.57
CA GLY A 130 -10.52 5.88 0.23
C GLY A 130 -9.17 5.39 0.76
N THR A 131 -8.85 5.69 2.01
CA THR A 131 -7.50 5.42 2.54
C THR A 131 -7.21 3.93 2.68
N ILE A 132 -8.23 3.06 2.73
CA ILE A 132 -8.03 1.61 2.82
C ILE A 132 -7.15 1.12 1.67
N THR A 133 -7.40 1.59 0.43
CA THR A 133 -6.61 1.19 -0.74
C THR A 133 -5.67 2.26 -1.23
N LEU A 134 -6.08 3.54 -1.18
CA LEU A 134 -5.31 4.65 -1.77
C LEU A 134 -4.08 5.04 -0.94
N VAL A 135 -4.13 4.77 0.36
CA VAL A 135 -2.99 4.98 1.25
C VAL A 135 -2.41 3.65 1.70
N GLY A 136 -3.27 2.73 2.18
CA GLY A 136 -2.84 1.43 2.69
C GLY A 136 -2.46 0.40 1.62
N GLY A 137 -2.64 0.74 0.34
CA GLY A 137 -2.30 -0.12 -0.80
C GLY A 137 -3.10 -1.42 -0.85
N HIS A 138 -2.59 -2.37 -1.62
CA HIS A 138 -3.25 -3.67 -1.83
C HIS A 138 -3.31 -4.51 -0.56
N GLY A 139 -2.30 -4.47 0.31
CA GLY A 139 -2.28 -5.25 1.54
C GLY A 139 -3.41 -4.85 2.49
N THR A 140 -3.54 -3.56 2.78
CA THR A 140 -4.63 -3.03 3.63
C THR A 140 -5.98 -3.19 2.95
N GLY A 141 -6.07 -2.92 1.65
CA GLY A 141 -7.24 -3.18 0.83
C GLY A 141 -7.77 -4.60 0.97
N ALA A 142 -6.89 -5.59 0.85
CA ALA A 142 -7.25 -6.99 0.98
C ALA A 142 -7.68 -7.40 2.39
N ALA A 143 -7.01 -6.85 3.41
CA ALA A 143 -7.31 -7.17 4.80
C ALA A 143 -8.72 -6.70 5.19
N TYR A 144 -9.05 -5.45 4.85
CA TYR A 144 -10.39 -4.91 5.08
C TYR A 144 -11.44 -5.52 4.16
N ALA A 145 -11.12 -5.80 2.89
CA ALA A 145 -12.05 -6.48 1.99
C ALA A 145 -12.43 -7.88 2.51
N THR A 146 -11.45 -8.65 3.01
CA THR A 146 -11.72 -9.94 3.67
C THR A 146 -12.65 -9.74 4.87
N ARG A 147 -12.35 -8.77 5.75
CA ARG A 147 -13.18 -8.48 6.92
C ARG A 147 -14.61 -8.08 6.55
N PHE A 148 -14.79 -7.23 5.54
CA PHE A 148 -16.11 -6.77 5.09
C PHE A 148 -16.91 -7.87 4.41
N ALA A 149 -16.24 -8.79 3.71
CA ALA A 149 -16.88 -9.98 3.18
C ALA A 149 -17.36 -10.91 4.32
N ASP A 150 -16.52 -11.15 5.32
CA ASP A 150 -16.82 -12.08 6.42
C ASP A 150 -17.89 -11.54 7.39
N VAL A 151 -17.83 -10.25 7.74
CA VAL A 151 -18.69 -9.65 8.77
C VAL A 151 -19.94 -8.99 8.20
N ASN A 152 -19.80 -8.25 7.10
CA ASN A 152 -20.88 -7.47 6.52
C ASN A 152 -21.55 -8.18 5.33
N ASN A 153 -21.07 -9.38 4.97
CA ASN A 153 -21.56 -10.18 3.83
C ASN A 153 -21.61 -9.41 2.51
N ILE A 154 -20.67 -8.47 2.32
CA ILE A 154 -20.58 -7.66 1.09
C ILE A 154 -19.80 -8.46 0.06
N GLN A 155 -20.45 -8.80 -1.04
CA GLN A 155 -19.82 -9.50 -2.15
C GLN A 155 -18.93 -8.53 -2.97
N ASP A 156 -18.00 -9.07 -3.74
CA ASP A 156 -17.18 -8.32 -4.71
C ASP A 156 -16.22 -7.24 -4.15
N VAL A 157 -16.15 -7.08 -2.82
CA VAL A 157 -15.27 -6.10 -2.13
C VAL A 157 -13.79 -6.31 -2.41
N MET A 158 -13.33 -7.56 -2.53
CA MET A 158 -11.93 -7.86 -2.85
C MET A 158 -11.57 -7.36 -4.23
N ALA A 159 -12.45 -7.56 -5.21
CA ALA A 159 -12.23 -7.09 -6.57
C ALA A 159 -12.11 -5.57 -6.61
N LEU A 160 -13.05 -4.88 -5.96
CA LEU A 160 -13.03 -3.43 -5.85
C LEU A 160 -11.76 -2.93 -5.16
N ALA A 161 -11.34 -3.54 -4.05
CA ALA A 161 -10.15 -3.12 -3.31
C ALA A 161 -8.87 -3.20 -4.17
N MET A 162 -8.73 -4.29 -4.93
CA MET A 162 -7.57 -4.53 -5.79
C MET A 162 -7.55 -3.58 -6.99
N THR A 163 -8.70 -3.34 -7.61
CA THR A 163 -8.84 -2.37 -8.70
C THR A 163 -8.57 -0.96 -8.21
N ALA A 164 -9.13 -0.55 -7.06
CA ALA A 164 -8.93 0.76 -6.46
C ALA A 164 -7.46 1.03 -6.14
N ALA A 165 -6.78 0.10 -5.47
CA ALA A 165 -5.36 0.21 -5.15
C ALA A 165 -4.49 0.33 -6.42
N THR A 166 -4.82 -0.41 -7.47
CA THR A 166 -4.04 -0.41 -8.73
C THR A 166 -4.24 0.88 -9.52
N ILE A 167 -5.49 1.32 -9.70
CA ILE A 167 -5.80 2.58 -10.37
C ILE A 167 -5.23 3.75 -9.57
N GLY A 168 -5.36 3.70 -8.24
CA GLY A 168 -4.77 4.68 -7.34
C GLY A 168 -3.26 4.83 -7.57
N LEU A 169 -2.52 3.72 -7.62
CA LEU A 169 -1.08 3.73 -7.88
C LEU A 169 -0.73 4.45 -9.20
N VAL A 170 -1.51 4.23 -10.27
CA VAL A 170 -1.36 4.96 -11.54
C VAL A 170 -1.65 6.45 -11.36
N LEU A 171 -2.77 6.80 -10.75
CA LEU A 171 -3.20 8.18 -10.55
C LEU A 171 -2.20 8.96 -9.68
N GLY A 172 -1.68 8.35 -8.61
CA GLY A 172 -0.64 8.92 -7.75
C GLY A 172 0.66 9.21 -8.51
N GLY A 173 1.06 8.32 -9.44
CA GLY A 173 2.22 8.54 -10.30
C GLY A 173 2.01 9.64 -11.34
N VAL A 174 0.79 9.74 -11.89
CA VAL A 174 0.45 10.76 -12.91
C VAL A 174 0.33 12.16 -12.30
N VAL A 175 -0.26 12.27 -11.11
CA VAL A 175 -0.68 13.57 -10.53
C VAL A 175 0.44 14.29 -9.80
N GLY A 176 1.40 13.57 -9.20
CA GLY A 176 2.45 14.18 -8.39
C GLY A 176 3.31 15.18 -9.16
N GLY A 177 3.78 14.81 -10.36
CA GLY A 177 4.60 15.68 -11.21
C GLY A 177 3.92 17.01 -11.55
N PRO A 178 2.72 17.01 -12.17
CA PRO A 178 1.97 18.22 -12.48
C PRO A 178 1.70 19.13 -11.28
N VAL A 179 1.38 18.57 -10.10
CA VAL A 179 1.15 19.37 -8.88
C VAL A 179 2.43 20.09 -8.46
N ALA A 180 3.58 19.40 -8.42
CA ALA A 180 4.86 20.03 -8.06
C ALA A 180 5.30 21.08 -9.10
N GLU A 181 5.19 20.78 -10.38
CA GLU A 181 5.51 21.73 -11.48
C GLU A 181 4.68 23.01 -11.37
N TRP A 182 3.38 22.87 -11.12
CA TRP A 182 2.50 24.01 -10.91
C TRP A 182 2.91 24.84 -9.68
N LEU A 183 3.22 24.18 -8.55
CA LEU A 183 3.68 24.84 -7.33
C LEU A 183 4.99 25.60 -7.55
N MET A 184 5.96 24.98 -8.21
CA MET A 184 7.27 25.56 -8.50
C MET A 184 7.14 26.80 -9.40
N ARG A 185 6.36 26.70 -10.49
CA ARG A 185 6.11 27.83 -11.40
C ARG A 185 5.39 28.98 -10.69
N ARG A 186 4.34 28.67 -9.91
CA ARG A 186 3.54 29.68 -9.22
C ARG A 186 4.33 30.45 -8.16
N HIS A 187 5.20 29.76 -7.42
CA HIS A 187 5.99 30.35 -6.33
C HIS A 187 7.42 30.70 -6.73
N LYS A 188 7.78 30.55 -8.01
CA LYS A 188 9.12 30.80 -8.55
C LYS A 188 10.22 30.05 -7.77
N LEU A 189 9.91 28.81 -7.41
CA LEU A 189 10.84 27.95 -6.67
C LEU A 189 11.80 27.30 -7.67
N ALA A 190 13.09 27.45 -7.40
CA ALA A 190 14.17 26.91 -8.22
C ALA A 190 14.99 25.93 -7.37
N GLY A 191 15.18 24.71 -7.88
CA GLY A 191 16.13 23.77 -7.28
C GLY A 191 17.57 24.18 -7.55
N SER A 192 18.56 23.41 -7.08
CA SER A 192 19.97 23.78 -7.25
C SER A 192 20.43 23.75 -8.71
N LEU A 193 19.82 22.90 -9.56
CA LEU A 193 20.12 22.85 -11.00
C LEU A 193 19.58 24.07 -11.75
N ASP A 194 18.49 24.67 -11.27
CA ASP A 194 17.97 25.94 -11.80
C ASP A 194 18.82 27.16 -11.37
N ARG A 195 19.70 26.99 -10.37
CA ARG A 195 20.43 28.10 -9.72
C ARG A 195 21.87 28.28 -10.20
N GLN A 196 22.50 27.28 -10.85
CA GLN A 196 23.77 27.40 -11.59
C GLN A 196 24.12 26.11 -12.36
N SER A 197 24.69 26.27 -13.55
CA SER A 197 25.21 25.20 -14.42
C SER A 197 26.37 24.42 -13.77
N ALA A 198 26.40 23.12 -14.04
CA ALA A 198 27.50 22.17 -13.81
C ALA A 198 27.91 21.88 -12.35
N ALA A 199 27.24 20.89 -11.74
CA ALA A 199 27.91 19.89 -10.91
C ALA A 199 27.04 18.61 -10.86
N SER A 200 27.52 17.53 -11.47
CA SER A 200 26.97 16.18 -11.30
C SER A 200 27.12 15.78 -9.84
N HIS A 201 26.02 15.79 -9.09
CA HIS A 201 25.95 15.16 -7.79
C HIS A 201 24.88 14.08 -7.86
N GLU A 202 25.34 12.83 -7.81
CA GLU A 202 24.50 11.66 -7.67
C GLU A 202 23.60 11.83 -6.46
N ALA A 203 22.34 11.38 -6.59
CA ALA A 203 21.46 11.23 -5.46
C ALA A 203 22.20 10.42 -4.39
N PRO A 204 22.21 10.85 -3.11
CA PRO A 204 22.85 10.07 -2.08
C PRO A 204 22.22 8.69 -2.09
N ASP A 205 23.07 7.67 -2.28
CA ASP A 205 22.68 6.28 -2.18
C ASP A 205 22.35 5.99 -0.71
N LEU A 206 21.10 6.26 -0.35
CA LEU A 206 20.58 6.10 1.01
C LEU A 206 20.33 4.63 1.36
N THR A 207 20.63 3.69 0.47
CA THR A 207 20.90 2.32 0.91
C THR A 207 22.26 2.32 1.56
N GLY A 208 22.30 2.74 2.84
CA GLY A 208 23.42 2.44 3.71
C GLY A 208 23.81 0.98 3.50
N THR A 209 25.11 0.72 3.41
CA THR A 209 25.74 -0.58 3.21
C THR A 209 25.35 -1.55 4.33
N GLN A 210 24.10 -2.00 4.33
CA GLN A 210 23.66 -3.08 5.17
C GLN A 210 24.31 -4.35 4.61
N PRO A 211 24.97 -5.15 5.46
CA PRO A 211 25.57 -6.39 5.02
C PRO A 211 24.52 -7.25 4.30
N PRO A 212 24.90 -7.99 3.26
CA PRO A 212 23.95 -8.86 2.57
C PRO A 212 23.29 -9.81 3.57
N SER A 213 21.96 -9.93 3.48
CA SER A 213 21.17 -10.81 4.33
C SER A 213 21.67 -12.24 4.21
N THR A 214 22.03 -12.86 5.33
CA THR A 214 22.46 -14.26 5.40
C THR A 214 21.27 -15.20 5.55
N ALA A 215 21.44 -16.49 5.24
CA ALA A 215 20.40 -17.50 5.48
C ALA A 215 19.95 -17.51 6.96
N ALA A 216 20.88 -17.31 7.90
CA ALA A 216 20.56 -17.22 9.32
C ALA A 216 19.68 -16.00 9.64
N SER A 217 20.00 -14.82 9.09
CA SER A 217 19.16 -13.63 9.26
C SER A 217 17.75 -13.82 8.70
N PHE A 218 17.62 -14.51 7.56
CA PHE A 218 16.33 -14.82 6.94
C PHE A 218 15.51 -15.80 7.79
N ILE A 219 16.12 -16.85 8.32
CA ILE A 219 15.48 -17.79 9.24
C ILE A 219 14.99 -17.06 10.49
N THR A 220 15.81 -16.18 11.06
CA THR A 220 15.43 -15.38 12.24
C THR A 220 14.24 -14.46 11.94
N SER A 221 14.29 -13.71 10.85
CA SER A 221 13.17 -12.83 10.44
C SER A 221 11.90 -13.61 10.11
N MET A 222 12.01 -14.76 9.45
CA MET A 222 10.88 -15.64 9.15
C MET A 222 10.28 -16.21 10.44
N THR A 223 11.12 -16.63 11.39
CA THR A 223 10.67 -17.12 12.70
C THR A 223 9.91 -16.03 13.44
N ALA A 224 10.43 -14.80 13.46
CA ALA A 224 9.75 -13.66 14.05
C ALA A 224 8.39 -13.38 13.38
N ALA A 225 8.30 -13.49 12.04
CA ALA A 225 7.04 -13.33 11.31
C ALA A 225 6.02 -14.41 11.69
N PHE A 226 6.44 -15.67 11.82
CA PHE A 226 5.57 -16.74 12.32
C PHE A 226 5.14 -16.54 13.78
N VAL A 227 6.03 -16.03 14.63
CA VAL A 227 5.66 -15.66 16.00
C VAL A 227 4.58 -14.58 15.98
N CYS A 228 4.69 -13.57 15.11
CA CYS A 228 3.65 -12.55 14.95
C CYS A 228 2.32 -13.15 14.52
N LEU A 229 2.33 -14.11 13.58
CA LEU A 229 1.13 -14.81 13.12
C LEU A 229 0.46 -15.59 14.26
N VAL A 230 1.21 -16.43 14.98
CA VAL A 230 0.68 -17.30 16.03
C VAL A 230 0.22 -16.48 17.24
N ALA A 231 1.07 -15.59 17.74
CA ALA A 231 0.73 -14.76 18.89
C ALA A 231 -0.38 -13.76 18.55
N GLY A 232 -0.36 -13.15 17.36
CA GLY A 232 -1.42 -12.26 16.88
C GLY A 232 -2.76 -12.99 16.74
N GLY A 233 -2.76 -14.22 16.21
CA GLY A 233 -3.96 -15.05 16.14
C GLY A 233 -4.52 -15.39 17.53
N TYR A 234 -3.67 -15.76 18.48
CA TYR A 234 -4.10 -16.03 19.85
C TYR A 234 -4.62 -14.79 20.58
N LEU A 235 -3.98 -13.62 20.39
CA LEU A 235 -4.46 -12.36 20.93
C LEU A 235 -5.83 -11.99 20.36
N ALA A 236 -6.08 -12.27 19.08
CA ALA A 236 -7.37 -12.02 18.46
C ALA A 236 -8.49 -12.86 19.11
N THR A 237 -8.25 -14.14 19.40
CA THR A 237 -9.26 -15.01 20.03
C THR A 237 -9.53 -14.62 21.50
N LEU A 238 -8.54 -14.06 22.21
CA LEU A 238 -8.74 -13.59 23.59
C LEU A 238 -9.67 -12.36 23.69
N VAL A 239 -9.80 -11.61 22.60
CA VAL A 239 -10.54 -10.32 22.56
C VAL A 239 -11.75 -10.43 21.62
N GLU A 240 -12.12 -11.65 21.22
CA GLU A 240 -13.20 -11.92 20.27
C GLU A 240 -14.57 -11.46 20.81
N ASP A 241 -14.80 -11.60 22.12
CA ASP A 241 -16.02 -11.17 22.83
C ASP A 241 -16.01 -9.70 23.25
N ALA A 242 -14.96 -8.94 22.93
CA ALA A 242 -14.89 -7.54 23.33
C ALA A 242 -15.87 -6.66 22.51
N PRO A 243 -16.38 -5.56 23.08
CA PRO A 243 -17.28 -4.63 22.38
C PRO A 243 -16.65 -3.97 21.14
N VAL A 244 -15.34 -4.11 20.94
CA VAL A 244 -14.62 -3.61 19.77
C VAL A 244 -13.78 -4.77 19.23
N SER A 245 -14.33 -5.52 18.27
CA SER A 245 -13.63 -6.62 17.60
C SER A 245 -12.66 -6.08 16.54
N LEU A 246 -11.36 -6.13 16.85
CA LEU A 246 -10.30 -5.73 15.92
C LEU A 246 -9.94 -6.88 14.96
N PRO A 247 -9.82 -6.62 13.65
CA PRO A 247 -9.31 -7.60 12.68
C PRO A 247 -7.97 -8.27 13.05
N ASN A 248 -7.83 -9.56 12.77
CA ASN A 248 -6.65 -10.38 13.11
C ASN A 248 -5.31 -9.81 12.62
N PHE A 249 -5.30 -9.15 11.45
CA PHE A 249 -4.08 -8.57 10.90
C PHE A 249 -3.51 -7.44 11.77
N LEU A 250 -4.37 -6.72 12.51
CA LEU A 250 -3.95 -5.66 13.44
C LEU A 250 -3.17 -6.24 14.61
N TRP A 251 -3.60 -7.39 15.14
CA TRP A 251 -2.89 -8.09 16.21
C TRP A 251 -1.54 -8.64 15.73
N CYS A 252 -1.46 -9.12 14.49
CA CYS A 252 -0.20 -9.55 13.88
C CYS A 252 0.77 -8.36 13.73
N LEU A 253 0.29 -7.22 13.21
CA LEU A 253 1.07 -5.99 13.09
C LEU A 253 1.53 -5.49 14.46
N ALA A 254 0.62 -5.38 15.43
CA ALA A 254 0.94 -4.90 16.78
C ALA A 254 1.98 -5.79 17.47
N THR A 255 1.85 -7.11 17.33
CA THR A 255 2.85 -8.06 17.83
C THR A 255 4.21 -7.83 17.18
N GLY A 256 4.26 -7.58 15.86
CA GLY A 256 5.49 -7.23 15.17
C GLY A 256 6.13 -5.94 15.70
N VAL A 257 5.33 -4.89 15.93
CA VAL A 257 5.81 -3.62 16.52
C VAL A 257 6.40 -3.86 17.91
N LEU A 258 5.75 -4.67 18.74
CA LEU A 258 6.22 -5.02 20.08
C LEU A 258 7.54 -5.80 20.02
N ILE A 259 7.64 -6.81 19.17
CA ILE A 259 8.87 -7.60 18.98
C ILE A 259 10.01 -6.71 18.47
N ARG A 260 9.73 -5.83 17.50
CA ARG A 260 10.75 -4.94 16.93
C ARG A 260 11.34 -3.99 17.95
N ASN A 261 10.50 -3.36 18.78
CA ASN A 261 10.95 -2.32 19.71
C ASN A 261 11.34 -2.88 21.08
N GLY A 262 10.73 -3.98 21.52
CA GLY A 262 11.08 -4.65 22.78
C GLY A 262 12.17 -5.70 22.65
N GLY A 263 12.26 -6.38 21.49
CA GLY A 263 13.22 -7.46 21.24
C GLY A 263 14.67 -7.03 21.28
N GLU A 264 14.96 -5.75 21.01
CA GLU A 264 16.33 -5.21 21.13
C GLU A 264 16.85 -5.33 22.59
N HIS A 265 15.98 -5.19 23.59
CA HIS A 265 16.33 -5.39 25.00
C HIS A 265 16.64 -6.86 25.34
N LEU A 266 16.11 -7.79 24.54
CA LEU A 266 16.36 -9.24 24.64
C LEU A 266 17.53 -9.69 23.75
N GLY A 267 18.22 -8.75 23.07
CA GLY A 267 19.33 -9.06 22.16
C GLY A 267 18.91 -9.58 20.77
N LEU A 268 17.61 -9.57 20.45
CA LEU A 268 17.11 -9.92 19.11
C LEU A 268 17.47 -8.82 18.11
N LYS A 269 18.35 -9.14 17.17
CA LYS A 269 18.69 -8.28 16.03
C LYS A 269 18.03 -8.82 14.78
N LEU A 270 16.92 -8.20 14.39
CA LEU A 270 16.23 -8.50 13.14
C LEU A 270 16.90 -7.76 11.98
N ASP A 271 17.01 -8.45 10.86
CA ASP A 271 17.46 -7.87 9.60
C ASP A 271 16.25 -7.27 8.87
N ASP A 272 16.28 -5.96 8.68
CA ASP A 272 15.18 -5.21 8.04
C ASP A 272 14.99 -5.65 6.60
N ARG A 273 16.09 -5.83 5.87
CA ARG A 273 16.06 -6.26 4.47
C ARG A 273 15.49 -7.66 4.34
N ALA A 274 15.90 -8.59 5.19
CA ALA A 274 15.34 -9.94 5.19
C ALA A 274 13.82 -9.92 5.49
N THR A 275 13.41 -9.11 6.47
CA THR A 275 12.00 -8.97 6.87
C THR A 275 11.15 -8.34 5.75
N GLU A 276 11.65 -7.30 5.09
CA GLU A 276 11.01 -6.64 3.94
C GLU A 276 10.85 -7.59 2.75
N ILE A 277 11.87 -8.40 2.46
CA ILE A 277 11.81 -9.41 1.38
C ILE A 277 10.73 -10.45 1.69
N ILE A 278 10.67 -10.95 2.93
CA ILE A 278 9.63 -11.90 3.36
C ILE A 278 8.23 -11.29 3.21
N GLY A 279 8.05 -10.06 3.69
CA GLY A 279 6.80 -9.32 3.54
C GLY A 279 6.41 -9.15 2.07
N THR A 280 7.36 -8.78 1.22
CA THR A 280 7.13 -8.60 -0.22
C THR A 280 6.74 -9.91 -0.91
N ILE A 281 7.41 -11.02 -0.58
CA ILE A 281 7.09 -12.35 -1.15
C ILE A 281 5.70 -12.81 -0.73
N THR A 282 5.38 -12.71 0.57
CA THR A 282 4.10 -13.16 1.11
C THR A 282 2.93 -12.33 0.55
N LEU A 283 3.08 -11.00 0.48
CA LEU A 283 2.10 -10.15 -0.20
C LEU A 283 1.97 -10.49 -1.69
N SER A 284 3.08 -10.70 -2.40
CA SER A 284 3.05 -11.00 -3.84
C SER A 284 2.32 -12.30 -4.14
N LEU A 285 2.59 -13.36 -3.37
CA LEU A 285 1.89 -14.64 -3.49
C LEU A 285 0.39 -14.49 -3.18
N PHE A 286 0.06 -13.77 -2.10
CA PHE A 286 -1.32 -13.49 -1.74
C PHE A 286 -2.08 -12.75 -2.86
N LEU A 287 -1.47 -11.67 -3.39
CA LEU A 287 -2.08 -10.87 -4.44
C LEU A 287 -2.24 -11.66 -5.73
N ALA A 288 -1.25 -12.45 -6.13
CA ALA A 288 -1.36 -13.27 -7.33
C ALA A 288 -2.48 -14.30 -7.20
N MET A 289 -2.57 -15.03 -6.08
CA MET A 289 -3.68 -15.97 -5.85
C MET A 289 -5.05 -15.27 -5.81
N THR A 290 -5.11 -14.06 -5.25
CA THR A 290 -6.33 -13.25 -5.25
C THR A 290 -6.74 -12.85 -6.67
N MET A 291 -5.78 -12.43 -7.48
CA MET A 291 -6.03 -12.01 -8.87
C MET A 291 -6.38 -13.19 -9.78
N MET A 292 -5.76 -14.35 -9.57
CA MET A 292 -6.08 -15.57 -10.31
C MET A 292 -7.51 -16.09 -10.04
N THR A 293 -8.10 -15.74 -8.90
CA THR A 293 -9.46 -16.15 -8.48
C THR A 293 -10.49 -15.02 -8.61
N LEU A 294 -10.13 -13.94 -9.29
CA LEU A 294 -10.95 -12.75 -9.44
C LEU A 294 -12.16 -12.99 -10.37
N ASP A 295 -13.36 -12.58 -9.95
CA ASP A 295 -14.53 -12.52 -10.83
C ASP A 295 -14.47 -11.24 -11.68
N LEU A 296 -14.18 -11.40 -12.97
CA LEU A 296 -14.11 -10.30 -13.93
C LEU A 296 -15.46 -9.61 -14.15
N THR A 297 -16.57 -10.34 -13.95
CA THR A 297 -17.93 -9.81 -14.11
C THR A 297 -18.25 -8.79 -13.02
N SER A 298 -17.86 -9.12 -11.78
CA SER A 298 -18.00 -8.25 -10.61
C SER A 298 -17.22 -6.96 -10.75
N VAL A 299 -15.97 -7.05 -11.24
CA VAL A 299 -15.14 -5.86 -11.53
C VAL A 299 -15.85 -4.93 -12.52
N ALA A 300 -16.42 -5.49 -13.60
CA ALA A 300 -17.08 -4.71 -14.64
C ALA A 300 -18.30 -3.94 -14.12
N ARG A 301 -19.11 -4.56 -13.24
CA ARG A 301 -20.29 -3.90 -12.63
C ARG A 301 -19.92 -2.72 -11.74
N LEU A 302 -18.80 -2.83 -11.01
CA LEU A 302 -18.35 -1.83 -10.05
C LEU A 302 -17.44 -0.74 -10.65
N ALA A 303 -16.98 -0.92 -11.89
CA ALA A 303 -16.00 -0.04 -12.52
C ALA A 303 -16.47 1.43 -12.62
N GLY A 304 -17.73 1.66 -12.99
CA GLY A 304 -18.28 3.01 -13.17
C GLY A 304 -18.28 3.84 -11.88
N PRO A 305 -18.99 3.39 -10.82
CA PRO A 305 -19.00 4.06 -9.53
C PRO A 305 -17.59 4.22 -8.93
N LEU A 306 -16.76 3.16 -9.04
CA LEU A 306 -15.39 3.21 -8.55
C LEU A 306 -14.55 4.27 -9.26
N ALA A 307 -14.64 4.36 -10.60
CA ALA A 307 -13.90 5.38 -11.36
C ALA A 307 -14.27 6.80 -10.92
N LEU A 308 -15.54 7.06 -10.62
CA LEU A 308 -15.99 8.37 -10.15
C LEU A 308 -15.46 8.68 -8.74
N ILE A 309 -15.52 7.72 -7.81
CA ILE A 309 -14.91 7.86 -6.47
C ILE A 309 -13.43 8.22 -6.61
N LEU A 310 -12.69 7.44 -7.40
CA LEU A 310 -11.25 7.63 -7.59
C LEU A 310 -10.90 8.97 -8.26
N ALA A 311 -11.73 9.44 -9.20
CA ALA A 311 -11.55 10.75 -9.81
C ALA A 311 -11.69 11.88 -8.78
N VAL A 312 -12.71 11.83 -7.93
CA VAL A 312 -12.93 12.81 -6.86
C VAL A 312 -11.82 12.74 -5.81
N GLN A 313 -11.41 11.54 -5.41
CA GLN A 313 -10.29 11.34 -4.48
C GLN A 313 -8.98 11.90 -5.02
N THR A 314 -8.74 11.70 -6.32
CA THR A 314 -7.54 12.21 -6.98
C THR A 314 -7.53 13.73 -7.02
N LEU A 315 -8.66 14.34 -7.35
CA LEU A 315 -8.81 15.79 -7.32
C LEU A 315 -8.60 16.32 -5.90
N PHE A 316 -9.27 15.73 -4.90
CA PHE A 316 -9.13 16.10 -3.50
C PHE A 316 -7.67 16.02 -3.04
N CYS A 317 -6.97 14.93 -3.35
CA CYS A 317 -5.55 14.75 -3.06
C CYS A 317 -4.68 15.83 -3.71
N ALA A 318 -4.88 16.11 -5.00
CA ALA A 318 -4.12 17.14 -5.71
C ALA A 318 -4.30 18.52 -5.07
N LEU A 319 -5.54 18.89 -4.72
CA LEU A 319 -5.87 20.16 -4.07
C LEU A 319 -5.30 20.25 -2.65
N TYR A 320 -5.45 19.19 -1.86
CA TYR A 320 -4.93 19.13 -0.49
C TYR A 320 -3.40 19.22 -0.48
N SER A 321 -2.74 18.49 -1.38
CA SER A 321 -1.29 18.55 -1.52
C SER A 321 -0.81 19.95 -1.93
N ALA A 322 -1.47 20.56 -2.91
CA ALA A 322 -1.14 21.89 -3.40
C ALA A 322 -1.34 23.02 -2.36
N TRP A 323 -2.34 22.92 -1.49
CA TRP A 323 -2.69 24.02 -0.58
C TRP A 323 -2.33 23.78 0.88
N VAL A 324 -2.46 22.55 1.39
CA VAL A 324 -2.22 22.23 2.80
C VAL A 324 -0.79 21.74 2.97
N VAL A 325 -0.43 20.63 2.30
CA VAL A 325 0.89 20.00 2.46
C VAL A 325 2.01 20.97 2.11
N PHE A 326 1.91 21.64 0.96
CA PHE A 326 2.88 22.62 0.51
C PHE A 326 3.07 23.79 1.50
N ARG A 327 2.00 24.28 2.12
CA ARG A 327 2.07 25.37 3.11
C ARG A 327 2.65 24.92 4.44
N LEU A 328 2.22 23.77 4.95
CA LEU A 328 2.73 23.21 6.21
C LEU A 328 4.23 22.90 6.13
N LEU A 329 4.74 22.56 4.95
CA LEU A 329 6.15 22.25 4.71
C LEU A 329 7.03 23.47 4.38
N LYS A 330 6.56 24.69 4.67
CA LYS A 330 7.25 25.98 4.48
C LYS A 330 7.32 26.50 3.04
N SER A 331 6.57 25.91 2.11
CA SER A 331 6.38 26.44 0.75
C SER A 331 7.66 26.68 -0.06
N ASP A 332 8.69 25.87 0.18
CA ASP A 332 9.95 25.92 -0.58
C ASP A 332 10.04 24.80 -1.62
N TYR A 333 11.18 24.70 -2.31
CA TYR A 333 11.41 23.68 -3.34
C TYR A 333 11.23 22.25 -2.80
N GLU A 334 11.77 21.97 -1.62
CA GLU A 334 11.60 20.68 -0.95
C GLU A 334 10.14 20.41 -0.61
N ALA A 335 9.38 21.41 -0.16
CA ALA A 335 7.94 21.29 0.03
C ALA A 335 7.20 20.92 -1.26
N ALA A 336 7.60 21.46 -2.41
CA ALA A 336 7.01 21.10 -3.70
C ALA A 336 7.31 19.64 -4.08
N ILE A 337 8.55 19.18 -3.88
CA ILE A 337 8.94 17.77 -4.09
C ILE A 337 8.16 16.85 -3.14
N MET A 338 8.06 17.21 -1.86
CA MET A 338 7.30 16.46 -0.86
C MET A 338 5.78 16.49 -1.15
N SER A 339 5.26 17.51 -1.80
CA SER A 339 3.86 17.56 -2.25
C SER A 339 3.59 16.57 -3.39
N ALA A 340 4.51 16.44 -4.35
CA ALA A 340 4.45 15.38 -5.36
C ALA A 340 4.57 13.98 -4.75
N ALA A 341 5.46 13.84 -3.76
CA ALA A 341 5.61 12.62 -2.99
C ALA A 341 4.30 12.29 -2.25
N PHE A 342 3.68 13.27 -1.60
CA PHE A 342 2.41 13.13 -0.91
C PHE A 342 1.31 12.65 -1.86
N CYS A 343 1.22 13.18 -3.08
CA CYS A 343 0.25 12.67 -4.08
C CYS A 343 0.50 11.21 -4.45
N GLY A 344 1.76 10.84 -4.73
CA GLY A 344 2.12 9.46 -5.07
C GLY A 344 1.88 8.49 -3.92
N PHE A 345 2.13 8.97 -2.71
CA PHE A 345 1.98 8.26 -1.46
C PHE A 345 0.50 8.04 -1.09
N SER A 346 -0.32 9.09 -1.18
CA SER A 346 -1.71 9.11 -0.69
C SER A 346 -2.77 8.63 -1.68
N LEU A 347 -2.36 8.39 -2.92
CA LEU A 347 -3.17 7.71 -3.93
C LEU A 347 -2.62 6.33 -4.29
N GLY A 348 -1.39 6.00 -3.90
CA GLY A 348 -0.72 4.79 -4.34
C GLY A 348 0.10 4.13 -3.26
N ALA A 349 1.43 4.25 -3.38
CA ALA A 349 2.38 3.61 -2.50
C ALA A 349 3.64 4.45 -2.33
N THR A 350 4.43 4.11 -1.31
CA THR A 350 5.75 4.72 -1.07
C THR A 350 6.66 4.64 -2.29
N ALA A 351 6.60 3.55 -3.07
CA ALA A 351 7.34 3.42 -4.33
C ALA A 351 6.96 4.49 -5.36
N THR A 352 5.66 4.77 -5.52
CA THR A 352 5.13 5.81 -6.42
C THR A 352 5.57 7.20 -5.97
N ALA A 353 5.57 7.45 -4.65
CA ALA A 353 6.07 8.69 -4.09
C ALA A 353 7.56 8.92 -4.41
N ILE A 354 8.38 7.89 -4.23
CA ILE A 354 9.81 7.92 -4.56
C ILE A 354 10.04 8.13 -6.05
N ALA A 355 9.28 7.45 -6.92
CA ALA A 355 9.37 7.63 -8.36
C ALA A 355 9.05 9.08 -8.79
N ASN A 356 8.01 9.69 -8.22
CA ASN A 356 7.68 11.09 -8.45
C ASN A 356 8.81 12.03 -8.01
N MET A 357 9.34 11.82 -6.80
CA MET A 357 10.47 12.61 -6.31
C MET A 357 11.69 12.48 -7.21
N GLN A 358 12.08 11.26 -7.58
CA GLN A 358 13.22 11.00 -8.45
C GLN A 358 13.05 11.65 -9.84
N ALA A 359 11.85 11.58 -10.42
CA ALA A 359 11.58 12.20 -11.71
C ALA A 359 11.73 13.74 -11.64
N LEU A 360 11.26 14.36 -10.56
CA LEU A 360 11.35 15.80 -10.35
C LEU A 360 12.77 16.24 -10.01
N THR A 361 13.47 15.54 -9.12
CA THR A 361 14.83 15.91 -8.72
C THR A 361 15.86 15.66 -9.82
N ARG A 362 15.63 14.71 -10.73
CA ARG A 362 16.43 14.58 -11.96
C ARG A 362 16.34 15.81 -12.86
N ARG A 363 15.23 16.54 -12.83
CA ARG A 363 14.99 17.73 -13.66
C ARG A 363 15.40 19.03 -12.97
N HIS A 364 15.14 19.16 -11.68
CA HIS A 364 15.27 20.44 -10.96
C HIS A 364 16.38 20.44 -9.90
N GLY A 365 16.93 19.28 -9.55
CA GLY A 365 18.03 19.12 -8.60
C GLY A 365 17.63 18.35 -7.32
N PRO A 366 18.62 17.96 -6.50
CA PRO A 366 18.39 17.15 -5.30
C PRO A 366 17.47 17.84 -4.26
N ALA A 367 16.74 17.01 -3.52
CA ALA A 367 15.87 17.41 -2.40
C ALA A 367 16.13 16.49 -1.18
N PRO A 368 17.28 16.65 -0.49
CA PRO A 368 17.73 15.69 0.52
C PRO A 368 16.73 15.45 1.65
N GLN A 369 15.98 16.47 2.08
CA GLN A 369 15.05 16.31 3.20
C GLN A 369 13.83 15.47 2.80
N ALA A 370 13.32 15.64 1.57
CA ALA A 370 12.24 14.82 1.04
C ALA A 370 12.61 13.33 1.02
N PHE A 371 13.84 12.99 0.62
CA PHE A 371 14.34 11.62 0.57
C PHE A 371 14.63 11.00 1.94
N ILE A 372 14.61 11.78 3.03
CA ILE A 372 14.65 11.26 4.40
C ILE A 372 13.23 11.09 4.95
N VAL A 373 12.40 12.12 4.82
CA VAL A 373 11.08 12.17 5.46
C VAL A 373 10.08 11.18 4.84
N VAL A 374 10.02 11.13 3.50
CA VAL A 374 9.02 10.34 2.80
C VAL A 374 9.22 8.83 2.98
N PRO A 375 10.43 8.27 2.82
CA PRO A 375 10.64 6.84 3.05
C PRO A 375 10.36 6.43 4.50
N VAL A 376 10.78 7.22 5.49
CA VAL A 376 10.50 6.93 6.91
C VAL A 376 9.00 6.92 7.18
N THR A 377 8.25 7.87 6.62
CA THR A 377 6.79 7.92 6.77
C THR A 377 6.11 6.72 6.08
N GLY A 378 6.57 6.39 4.87
CA GLY A 378 6.00 5.36 4.03
C GLY A 378 6.44 3.93 4.33
N ALA A 379 7.44 3.71 5.19
CA ALA A 379 7.95 2.37 5.50
C ALA A 379 7.01 1.57 6.41
N PHE A 380 6.36 2.24 7.37
CA PHE A 380 5.42 1.61 8.31
C PHE A 380 4.48 2.60 9.00
N LEU A 381 4.94 3.85 9.17
CA LEU A 381 4.23 4.84 9.99
C LEU A 381 2.82 5.11 9.51
N VAL A 382 2.71 5.28 8.20
CA VAL A 382 1.44 5.56 7.58
C VAL A 382 0.44 4.42 7.71
N ASP A 383 0.89 3.17 7.62
CA ASP A 383 0.01 2.02 7.76
C ASP A 383 -0.56 1.98 9.18
N ILE A 384 0.27 2.27 10.19
CA ILE A 384 -0.17 2.40 11.59
C ILE A 384 -1.17 3.55 11.76
N LEU A 385 -0.85 4.75 11.26
CA LEU A 385 -1.74 5.91 11.38
C LEU A 385 -3.07 5.68 10.66
N ASN A 386 -3.02 5.10 9.47
CA ASN A 386 -4.18 4.78 8.66
C ASN A 386 -5.07 3.75 9.35
N VAL A 387 -4.47 2.70 9.92
CA VAL A 387 -5.16 1.72 10.74
C VAL A 387 -5.89 2.36 11.92
N ILE A 388 -5.25 3.27 12.65
CA ILE A 388 -5.86 3.95 13.80
C ILE A 388 -7.05 4.80 13.35
N VAL A 389 -6.89 5.57 12.27
CA VAL A 389 -7.97 6.39 11.70
C VAL A 389 -9.13 5.52 11.22
N LEU A 390 -8.85 4.45 10.48
CA LEU A 390 -9.87 3.53 9.95
C LEU A 390 -10.63 2.83 11.06
N THR A 391 -9.93 2.30 12.06
CA THR A 391 -10.57 1.64 13.21
C THR A 391 -11.49 2.60 13.97
N SER A 392 -11.06 3.85 14.12
CA SER A 392 -11.85 4.90 14.77
C SER A 392 -13.06 5.34 13.95
N LEU A 393 -12.98 5.31 12.62
CA LEU A 393 -14.09 5.65 11.73
C LEU A 393 -15.10 4.51 11.59
N ILE A 394 -14.63 3.28 11.48
CA ILE A 394 -15.48 2.10 11.32
C ILE A 394 -16.30 1.82 12.60
N SER A 395 -15.77 2.16 13.77
CA SER A 395 -16.51 2.07 15.03
C SER A 395 -17.65 3.08 15.16
N LEU A 396 -17.80 4.05 14.24
CA LEU A 396 -18.91 4.98 14.25
C LEU A 396 -20.20 4.31 13.73
N PRO A 397 -21.36 4.54 14.39
CA PRO A 397 -22.61 3.84 14.08
C PRO A 397 -23.10 4.00 12.64
N PHE A 398 -22.78 5.13 11.99
CA PHE A 398 -23.26 5.46 10.64
C PHE A 398 -22.33 4.96 9.52
N VAL A 399 -21.18 4.35 9.85
CA VAL A 399 -20.16 3.93 8.86
C VAL A 399 -20.10 2.41 8.72
N GLY A 400 -19.89 1.71 9.83
CA GLY A 400 -19.63 0.27 9.83
C GLY A 400 -20.27 -0.42 11.01
N GLY A 401 -21.44 0.09 11.43
CA GLY A 401 -22.16 -0.34 12.63
C GLY A 401 -22.08 -1.85 12.82
N MET A 402 -21.45 -2.24 13.92
CA MET A 402 -21.79 -3.49 14.59
C MET A 402 -23.23 -3.41 15.08
#